data_AF-A0A530XZU9-F1
#
_entry.id   AF-A0A530XZU9-F1
#
_cell.length_a   1.000
_cell.length_b   1.000
_cell.length_c   1.000
_cell.angle_alpha   90.00
_cell.angle_beta   90.00
_cell.angle_gamma   90.00
#
_symmetry.space_group_name_H-M   'P 1'
#
loop_
_entity.id
_entity.type
_entity.pdbx_description
1 polymer ?
#
loop_
_entity_poly.entity_id
_entity_poly.type
_entity_poly.pdbx_seq_one_letter_code
_entity_poly.pdbx_strand_id
1 'polypeptide(L)'
;EALGRGATLSGTSTTTGDGGMTEEERGHSKTLVYQYLPSRYGMNPRDLRRADAIEIVVGQGAKPGGGGMLLGQKISDRVADMRTLPKGIDQRSA
;
A
#
# COMPACT_ATOMS: atom_id res chain seq x y z
N GLU A 1 -9.65 -2.06 5.98
CA GLU A 1 -10.98 -2.63 6.31
C GLU A 1 -12.17 -1.77 5.85
N ALA A 2 -12.43 -0.59 6.44
CA ALA A 2 -13.65 0.19 6.16
C ALA A 2 -13.83 0.50 4.65
N LEU A 3 -12.77 0.95 3.98
CA LEU A 3 -12.78 1.18 2.52
C LEU A 3 -13.08 -0.09 1.73
N GLY A 4 -12.53 -1.24 2.14
CA GLY A 4 -12.78 -2.53 1.49
C GLY A 4 -14.24 -2.96 1.57
N ARG A 5 -14.84 -2.85 2.76
CA ARG A 5 -16.28 -3.11 2.95
C ARG A 5 -17.13 -2.18 2.10
N GLY A 6 -16.83 -0.87 2.13
CA GLY A 6 -17.55 0.13 1.35
C GLY A 6 -17.48 -0.13 -0.16
N ALA A 7 -16.27 -0.32 -0.69
CA ALA A 7 -16.07 -0.60 -2.11
C ALA A 7 -16.78 -1.89 -2.55
N THR A 8 -16.69 -2.94 -1.74
CA THR A 8 -17.41 -4.20 -2.01
C THR A 8 -18.91 -3.99 -2.10
N LEU A 9 -19.51 -3.25 -1.16
CA LEU A 9 -20.94 -2.94 -1.17
C LEU A 9 -21.34 -2.06 -2.37
N SER A 10 -20.46 -1.13 -2.77
CA SER A 10 -20.67 -0.27 -3.93
C SER A 10 -20.35 -0.93 -5.27
N GLY A 11 -19.81 -2.16 -5.28
CA GLY A 11 -19.40 -2.85 -6.51
C GLY A 11 -18.16 -2.25 -7.17
N THR A 12 -17.31 -1.54 -6.41
CA THR A 12 -16.07 -0.91 -6.88
C THR A 12 -14.83 -1.60 -6.31
N SER A 13 -13.63 -1.12 -6.68
CA SER A 13 -12.36 -1.64 -6.18
C SER A 13 -11.75 -0.78 -5.08
N THR A 14 -10.74 -1.34 -4.41
CA THR A 14 -9.81 -0.61 -3.52
C THR A 14 -8.38 -0.74 -4.00
N THR A 15 -7.48 0.12 -3.51
CA THR A 15 -6.03 0.01 -3.69
C THR A 15 -5.32 -0.11 -2.35
N THR A 16 -4.19 -0.84 -2.31
CA THR A 16 -3.34 -0.97 -1.11
C THR A 16 -2.58 0.31 -0.78
N GLY A 17 -2.46 1.25 -1.74
CA GLY A 17 -1.53 2.36 -1.61
C GLY A 17 -0.09 1.90 -1.44
N ASP A 18 0.76 2.79 -0.93
CA ASP A 18 2.21 2.56 -0.77
C ASP A 18 2.57 1.64 0.41
N GLY A 19 1.58 0.98 1.01
CA GLY A 19 1.74 0.25 2.27
C GLY A 19 1.94 -1.25 2.16
N GLY A 20 1.75 -1.83 0.98
CA GLY A 20 1.56 -3.27 0.83
C GLY A 20 0.17 -3.71 1.29
N MET A 21 -0.09 -5.03 1.21
CA MET A 21 -1.40 -5.60 1.50
C MET A 21 -1.51 -6.03 2.96
N THR A 22 -2.57 -5.61 3.65
CA THR A 22 -2.98 -6.21 4.92
C THR A 22 -3.96 -7.36 4.72
N GLU A 23 -4.02 -8.31 5.66
CA GLU A 23 -5.00 -9.39 5.62
C GLU A 23 -6.43 -8.83 5.78
N GLU A 24 -6.60 -7.76 6.57
CA GLU A 24 -7.88 -7.08 6.75
C GLU A 24 -8.36 -6.41 5.45
N GLU A 25 -7.48 -5.77 4.67
CA GLU A 25 -7.86 -5.24 3.35
C GLU A 25 -8.22 -6.35 2.39
N ARG A 26 -7.40 -7.41 2.31
CA ARG A 26 -7.68 -8.52 1.39
C ARG A 26 -8.99 -9.23 1.74
N GLY A 27 -9.28 -9.42 3.03
CA GLY A 27 -10.48 -10.09 3.50
C GLY A 27 -11.78 -9.31 3.30
N HIS A 28 -11.72 -7.98 3.18
CA HIS A 28 -12.91 -7.14 3.06
C HIS A 28 -13.15 -6.55 1.67
N SER A 29 -12.14 -6.55 0.80
CA SER A 29 -12.27 -6.08 -0.57
C SER A 29 -12.58 -7.24 -1.52
N LYS A 30 -13.70 -7.15 -2.24
CA LYS A 30 -14.05 -8.08 -3.32
C LYS A 30 -13.09 -7.94 -4.51
N THR A 31 -12.79 -6.70 -4.88
CA THR A 31 -11.78 -6.37 -5.90
C THR A 31 -10.73 -5.47 -5.26
N LEU A 32 -9.48 -5.91 -5.27
CA LEU A 32 -8.35 -5.19 -4.68
C LEU A 32 -7.20 -5.09 -5.67
N VAL A 33 -6.78 -3.86 -5.90
CA VAL A 33 -5.65 -3.47 -6.74
C VAL A 33 -4.42 -3.32 -5.86
N TYR A 34 -3.34 -4.00 -6.21
CA TYR A 34 -2.06 -3.87 -5.51
C TYR A 34 -1.22 -2.78 -6.14
N GLN A 35 -0.78 -1.82 -5.34
CA GLN A 35 0.05 -0.72 -5.81
C GLN A 35 1.53 -1.07 -5.71
N TYR A 36 2.21 -1.08 -6.85
CA TYR A 36 3.63 -1.42 -6.97
C TYR A 36 4.44 -0.16 -7.27
N LEU A 37 5.27 0.24 -6.29
CA LEU A 37 6.07 1.46 -6.34
C LEU A 37 7.56 1.18 -6.57
N PRO A 38 8.32 2.18 -7.07
CA PRO A 38 9.77 2.07 -7.22
C PRO A 38 10.52 1.66 -5.95
N SER A 39 10.10 2.16 -4.77
CA SER A 39 10.73 1.87 -3.48
C SER A 39 10.53 0.44 -2.98
N ARG A 40 9.50 -0.26 -3.48
CA ARG A 40 9.13 -1.64 -3.10
C ARG A 40 8.90 -1.86 -1.60
N TYR A 41 8.62 -0.80 -0.84
CA TYR A 41 8.30 -0.91 0.58
C TYR A 41 7.08 -1.80 0.80
N GLY A 42 7.20 -2.79 1.69
CA GLY A 42 6.14 -3.76 1.96
C GLY A 42 5.74 -4.63 0.78
N MET A 43 6.54 -4.67 -0.29
CA MET A 43 6.25 -5.50 -1.45
C MET A 43 6.47 -6.98 -1.12
N ASN A 44 5.43 -7.78 -1.31
CA ASN A 44 5.45 -9.21 -1.06
C ASN A 44 4.92 -10.00 -2.28
N PRO A 45 5.71 -10.90 -2.89
CA PRO A 45 5.26 -11.76 -3.99
C PRO A 45 4.05 -12.67 -3.65
N ARG A 46 3.85 -13.01 -2.38
CA ARG A 46 2.64 -13.72 -1.93
C ARG A 46 1.40 -12.87 -2.15
N ASP A 47 1.48 -11.59 -1.78
CA ASP A 47 0.33 -10.69 -1.81
C ASP A 47 0.05 -10.16 -3.22
N LEU A 48 1.10 -9.92 -4.02
CA LEU A 48 0.95 -9.64 -5.46
C LEU A 48 0.14 -10.72 -6.19
N ARG A 49 0.37 -12.01 -5.89
CA ARG A 49 -0.39 -13.13 -6.46
C ARG A 49 -1.84 -13.20 -5.97
N ARG A 50 -2.16 -12.56 -4.85
CA ARG A 50 -3.50 -12.53 -4.26
C ARG A 50 -4.29 -11.28 -4.69
N ALA A 51 -3.68 -10.38 -5.43
CA ALA A 51 -4.34 -9.18 -5.93
C ALA A 51 -5.14 -9.48 -7.20
N ASP A 52 -6.20 -8.70 -7.43
CA ASP A 52 -7.05 -8.83 -8.62
C ASP A 52 -6.49 -8.03 -9.81
N ALA A 53 -5.68 -7.00 -9.51
CA ALA A 53 -4.94 -6.22 -10.48
C ALA A 53 -3.68 -5.63 -9.84
N ILE A 54 -2.75 -5.17 -10.68
CA ILE A 54 -1.53 -4.48 -10.25
C ILE A 54 -1.52 -3.07 -10.86
N GLU A 55 -1.32 -2.07 -10.02
CA GLU A 55 -1.11 -0.68 -10.40
C GLU A 55 0.38 -0.36 -10.32
N ILE A 56 1.03 -0.17 -11.47
CA ILE A 56 2.43 0.24 -11.53
C ILE A 56 2.48 1.77 -11.43
N VAL A 57 3.02 2.26 -10.32
CA VAL A 57 3.05 3.70 -10.04
C VAL A 57 4.29 4.32 -10.65
N VAL A 58 4.08 5.18 -11.65
CA VAL A 58 5.14 6.00 -12.25
C VAL A 58 5.25 7.36 -11.57
N GLY A 59 4.14 7.87 -11.03
CA GLY A 59 4.11 9.14 -10.32
C GLY A 59 2.74 9.38 -9.67
N GLN A 60 2.67 10.43 -8.85
CA GLN A 60 1.45 10.83 -8.15
C GLN A 60 1.14 12.31 -8.43
N GLY A 61 -0.12 12.65 -8.68
CA GLY A 61 -0.50 14.02 -9.06
C GLY A 61 -0.10 15.10 -8.03
N ALA A 62 -0.07 14.75 -6.74
CA ALA A 62 0.37 15.67 -5.69
C ALA A 62 1.88 15.99 -5.75
N LYS A 63 2.69 15.09 -6.29
CA LYS A 63 4.16 15.16 -6.31
C LYS A 63 4.69 14.43 -7.55
N PRO A 64 4.53 14.99 -8.76
CA PRO A 64 4.83 14.28 -10.00
C PRO A 64 6.31 13.90 -10.14
N GLY A 65 7.22 14.63 -9.48
CA GLY A 65 8.66 14.33 -9.46
C GLY A 65 9.19 13.71 -8.16
N GLY A 66 8.31 13.30 -7.23
CA GLY A 66 8.72 12.80 -5.93
C GLY A 66 7.94 11.57 -5.47
N GLY A 67 8.63 10.63 -4.82
CA GLY A 67 8.00 9.49 -4.17
C GLY A 67 7.19 9.88 -2.92
N GLY A 68 6.44 8.91 -2.39
CA GLY A 68 5.76 9.02 -1.10
C GLY A 68 6.74 9.39 0.03
N MET A 69 6.25 10.11 1.04
CA MET A 69 7.01 10.46 2.23
C MET A 69 6.31 9.89 3.46
N LEU A 70 7.04 9.14 4.28
CA LEU A 70 6.57 8.62 5.55
C LEU A 70 7.49 9.10 6.65
N LEU A 71 6.95 9.91 7.56
CA LEU A 71 7.71 10.42 8.71
C LEU A 71 8.02 9.28 9.68
N GLY A 72 9.23 9.26 10.23
CA GLY A 72 9.72 8.25 11.17
C GLY A 72 8.84 8.13 12.41
N GLN A 73 8.28 9.24 12.88
CA GLN A 73 7.31 9.27 13.99
C GLN A 73 6.03 8.47 13.70
N LYS A 74 5.69 8.27 12.42
CA LYS A 74 4.53 7.47 11.99
C LYS A 74 4.88 6.00 11.73
N ILE A 75 6.16 5.62 11.85
CA ILE A 75 6.62 4.24 11.69
C ILE A 75 6.52 3.55 13.05
N SER A 76 5.29 3.16 13.38
CA SER A 76 5.04 2.25 14.50
C SER A 76 5.61 0.86 14.20
N ASP A 77 5.67 0.02 15.23
CA ASP A 77 6.14 -1.36 15.13
C ASP A 77 5.48 -2.13 13.99
N ARG A 78 4.14 -2.06 13.93
CA ARG A 78 3.37 -2.69 12.86
C ARG A 78 3.73 -2.17 11.47
N VAL A 79 3.94 -0.86 11.32
CA VAL A 79 4.30 -0.25 10.02
C VAL A 79 5.70 -0.66 9.60
N ALA A 80 6.63 -0.70 10.56
CA ALA A 80 8.01 -1.12 10.36
C ALA A 80 8.06 -2.56 9.83
N ASP A 81 7.35 -3.48 10.50
CA ASP A 81 7.31 -4.89 10.15
C ASP A 81 6.63 -5.12 8.80
N MET A 82 5.48 -4.48 8.57
CA MET A 82 4.74 -4.62 7.31
C MET A 82 5.53 -4.12 6.11
N ARG A 83 6.31 -3.05 6.27
CA ARG A 83 7.00 -2.38 5.17
C ARG A 83 8.49 -2.71 5.06
N THR A 84 9.00 -3.52 5.98
CA THR A 84 10.44 -3.82 6.13
C THR A 84 11.25 -2.53 6.28
N LEU A 85 10.80 -1.64 7.18
CA LEU A 85 11.39 -0.32 7.40
C LEU A 85 12.00 -0.18 8.80
N PRO A 86 13.09 0.58 8.97
CA PRO A 86 13.60 0.91 10.29
C PRO A 86 12.67 1.88 11.02
N LYS A 87 12.37 1.59 12.29
CA LYS A 87 11.54 2.44 13.15
C LYS A 87 12.20 3.81 13.36
N GLY A 88 11.38 4.85 13.42
CA GLY A 88 11.84 6.21 13.76
C GLY A 88 12.65 6.93 12.68
N ILE A 89 12.88 6.32 11.51
CA ILE A 89 13.64 6.92 10.41
C ILE A 89 12.69 7.37 9.29
N ASP A 90 12.76 8.64 8.90
CA ASP A 90 12.01 9.17 7.76
C ASP A 90 12.31 8.40 6.47
N GLN A 91 11.26 8.04 5.73
CA GLN A 91 11.37 7.33 4.47
C GLN A 91 10.92 8.19 3.30
N ARG A 92 11.69 8.11 2.21
CA ARG A 92 11.40 8.73 0.93
C ARG A 92 11.38 7.64 -0.12
N SER A 93 10.25 7.54 -0.83
CA SER A 93 9.99 6.47 -1.81
C SER A 93 10.55 6.79 -3.21
N ALA A 94 11.32 7.88 -3.32
CA ALA A 94 11.87 8.43 -4.56
C ALA A 94 13.20 7.77 -4.89
#